data_AF-A0A851ISJ2-F1
#
_entry.id   AF-A0A851ISJ2-F1
#
_cell.length_a   1.000
_cell.length_b   1.000
_cell.length_c   1.000
_cell.angle_alpha   90.00
_cell.angle_beta   90.00
_cell.angle_gamma   90.00
#
_symmetry.space_group_name_H-M   'P 1'
#
loop_
_entity.id
_entity.type
_entity.pdbx_description
1 polymer ?
#
loop_
_entity_poly.entity_id
_entity_poly.type
_entity_poly.pdbx_seq_one_letter_code
_entity_poly.pdbx_strand_id
1 'polypeptide(L)'
;MKNKIKRIAVTLCLGVMVSCSSVGKRTVPDSAVVSRDVVVDNSIAEIKKKFSEDVKSENVGLYKKGFRNWKVILYGKQAYYQVFVTEDGKIVSSERFEYK
;
A
#
# COMPACT_ATOMS: atom_id res chain seq x y z
N MET A 1 -45.55 -14.09 26.33
CA MET A 1 -44.61 -13.04 25.88
C MET A 1 -43.13 -13.34 26.14
N LYS A 2 -42.72 -13.78 27.34
CA LYS A 2 -41.29 -14.07 27.69
C LYS A 2 -40.52 -14.96 26.69
N ASN A 3 -41.13 -16.02 26.16
CA ASN A 3 -40.45 -16.94 25.23
C ASN A 3 -40.21 -16.37 23.82
N LYS A 4 -41.04 -15.40 23.37
CA LYS A 4 -40.83 -14.72 22.08
C LYS A 4 -39.61 -13.78 22.16
N ILE A 5 -39.45 -13.06 23.28
CA ILE A 5 -38.32 -12.16 23.52
C ILE A 5 -37.00 -12.95 23.60
N LYS A 6 -36.99 -14.10 24.29
CA LYS A 6 -35.82 -14.99 24.33
C LYS A 6 -35.41 -15.49 22.94
N ARG A 7 -36.37 -15.89 22.10
CA ARG A 7 -36.09 -16.32 20.72
C ARG A 7 -35.51 -15.19 19.88
N ILE A 8 -36.08 -13.99 19.96
CA ILE A 8 -35.58 -12.81 19.23
C ILE A 8 -34.16 -12.47 19.66
N ALA A 9 -33.87 -12.50 20.97
CA ALA A 9 -32.53 -12.23 21.50
C ALA A 9 -31.49 -13.26 21.00
N VAL A 10 -31.83 -14.54 20.98
CA VAL A 10 -30.93 -15.60 20.48
C VAL A 10 -30.65 -15.43 18.97
N THR A 11 -31.67 -15.13 18.17
CA THR A 11 -31.49 -14.90 16.72
C THR A 11 -30.63 -13.66 16.44
N LEU A 12 -30.79 -12.59 17.23
CA LEU A 12 -29.98 -11.38 17.09
C LEU A 12 -28.50 -11.64 17.43
N CYS A 13 -28.23 -12.39 18.51
CA CYS A 13 -26.87 -12.78 18.89
C CYS A 13 -26.18 -13.64 17.81
N LEU A 14 -26.92 -14.55 17.16
CA LEU A 14 -26.38 -15.36 16.07
C LEU A 14 -26.07 -14.51 14.83
N GLY A 15 -26.92 -13.53 14.48
CA GLY A 15 -26.68 -12.63 13.34
C GLY A 15 -25.42 -11.76 13.49
N VAL A 16 -25.10 -11.33 14.71
CA VAL A 16 -23.90 -10.53 14.99
C VAL A 16 -22.61 -11.36 14.82
N MET A 17 -22.65 -12.65 15.15
CA MET A 17 -21.49 -13.55 15.05
C MET A 17 -21.05 -13.86 13.60
N VAL A 18 -21.92 -13.70 12.60
CA VAL A 18 -21.58 -13.98 11.18
C VAL A 18 -21.02 -12.76 10.45
N SER A 19 -20.94 -11.59 11.09
CA SER A 19 -20.62 -10.32 10.40
C SER A 19 -19.13 -10.03 10.22
N CYS A 20 -18.22 -10.81 10.82
CA CYS A 20 -16.78 -10.50 10.83
C CYS A 20 -15.97 -11.03 9.62
N SER A 21 -16.59 -11.75 8.68
CA SER A 21 -15.87 -12.34 7.52
C SER A 21 -15.81 -11.43 6.30
N SER A 22 -15.99 -10.11 6.45
CA SER A 22 -15.81 -9.18 5.33
C SER A 22 -14.31 -9.02 5.04
N VAL A 23 -13.78 -9.91 4.21
CA VAL A 23 -12.46 -9.76 3.61
C VAL A 23 -12.61 -8.65 2.55
N GLY A 24 -12.03 -7.48 2.81
CA GLY A 24 -12.18 -6.31 1.95
C GLY A 24 -11.95 -6.66 0.48
N LYS A 25 -12.86 -6.22 -0.40
CA LYS A 25 -12.73 -6.43 -1.85
C LYS A 25 -11.50 -5.69 -2.36
N ARG A 26 -10.70 -6.39 -3.18
CA ARG A 26 -9.56 -5.82 -3.88
C ARG A 26 -10.01 -4.67 -4.78
N THR A 27 -9.41 -3.50 -4.61
CA THR A 27 -9.77 -2.28 -5.36
C THR A 27 -9.06 -2.19 -6.72
N VAL A 28 -7.97 -2.93 -6.92
CA VAL A 28 -7.16 -2.92 -8.15
C VAL A 28 -7.20 -4.30 -8.81
N PRO A 29 -7.64 -4.43 -10.07
CA PRO A 29 -7.59 -5.70 -10.81
C PRO A 29 -6.18 -6.26 -10.90
N ASP A 30 -6.03 -7.58 -10.82
CA ASP A 30 -4.73 -8.26 -10.94
C ASP A 30 -3.97 -7.89 -12.22
N SER A 31 -4.70 -7.72 -13.32
CA SER A 31 -4.15 -7.30 -14.62
C SER A 31 -3.56 -5.88 -14.62
N ALA A 32 -3.92 -5.04 -13.65
CA ALA A 32 -3.42 -3.67 -13.54
C ALA A 32 -2.19 -3.58 -12.63
N VAL A 33 -1.80 -4.65 -11.93
CA VAL A 33 -0.65 -4.62 -11.04
C VAL A 33 0.64 -4.66 -11.85
N VAL A 34 1.43 -3.59 -11.72
CA VAL A 34 2.71 -3.48 -12.44
C VAL A 34 3.80 -4.31 -11.78
N SER A 35 4.84 -4.65 -12.55
CA SER A 35 6.00 -5.38 -12.04
C SER A 35 6.83 -4.53 -11.07
N ARG A 36 7.68 -5.20 -10.30
CA ARG A 36 8.62 -4.54 -9.38
C ARG A 36 9.52 -3.54 -10.10
N ASP A 37 10.01 -3.90 -11.29
CA ASP A 37 10.94 -3.07 -12.05
C ASP A 37 10.28 -1.77 -12.49
N VAL A 38 9.02 -1.83 -12.95
CA VAL A 38 8.23 -0.63 -13.29
C VAL A 38 8.07 0.29 -12.08
N VAL A 39 7.82 -0.27 -10.89
CA VAL A 39 7.72 0.52 -9.64
C VAL A 39 9.04 1.20 -9.32
N VAL A 40 10.17 0.50 -9.48
CA VAL A 40 11.52 1.04 -9.25
C VAL A 40 11.81 2.16 -10.24
N ASP A 41 11.60 1.92 -11.54
CA ASP A 41 11.89 2.88 -12.60
C ASP A 41 11.07 4.16 -12.46
N ASN A 42 9.76 4.02 -12.19
CA ASN A 42 8.88 5.16 -11.94
C ASN A 42 9.35 5.97 -10.71
N SER A 43 9.82 5.29 -9.66
CA SER A 43 10.30 5.94 -8.44
C SER A 43 11.62 6.68 -8.68
N ILE A 44 12.56 6.09 -9.42
CA ILE A 44 13.82 6.74 -9.80
C ILE A 44 13.54 7.96 -10.66
N ALA A 45 12.65 7.84 -11.65
CA ALA A 45 12.24 8.95 -12.51
C ALA A 45 11.61 10.10 -11.72
N GLU A 46 10.76 9.80 -10.74
CA GLU A 46 10.17 10.79 -9.84
C GLU A 46 11.23 11.53 -9.01
N ILE A 47 12.18 10.82 -8.40
CA ILE A 47 13.24 11.44 -7.61
C ILE A 47 14.15 12.31 -8.47
N LYS A 48 14.52 11.82 -9.67
CA LYS A 48 15.30 12.59 -10.64
C LYS A 48 14.59 13.85 -11.07
N LYS A 49 13.28 13.79 -11.32
CA LYS A 49 12.47 14.94 -11.74
C LYS A 49 12.26 15.95 -10.61
N LYS A 50 11.94 15.48 -9.40
CA LYS A 50 11.51 16.35 -8.29
C LYS A 50 12.68 16.90 -7.47
N PHE A 51 13.73 16.11 -7.31
CA PHE A 51 14.87 16.45 -6.44
C PHE A 51 16.20 16.56 -7.20
N SER A 52 16.21 16.38 -8.53
CA SER A 52 17.40 16.43 -9.36
C SER A 52 18.51 15.46 -8.92
N GLU A 53 18.14 14.35 -8.27
CA GLU A 53 19.08 13.32 -7.81
C GLU A 53 18.98 12.09 -8.71
N ASP A 54 20.14 11.58 -9.16
CA ASP A 54 20.23 10.34 -9.93
C ASP A 54 20.60 9.17 -9.00
N VAL A 55 19.59 8.36 -8.65
CA VAL A 55 19.77 7.19 -7.79
C VAL A 55 19.83 5.93 -8.65
N LYS A 56 20.90 5.16 -8.46
CA LYS A 56 21.05 3.86 -9.14
C LYS A 56 20.03 2.85 -8.62
N SER A 57 19.57 1.96 -9.50
CA SER A 57 18.62 0.88 -9.15
C SER A 57 19.15 -0.07 -8.07
N GLU A 58 20.47 -0.27 -7.98
CA GLU A 58 21.13 -1.04 -6.92
C GLU A 58 20.92 -0.46 -5.50
N ASN A 59 20.62 0.85 -5.42
CA ASN A 59 20.42 1.60 -4.18
C ASN A 59 18.93 1.81 -3.85
N VAL A 60 18.08 0.86 -4.21
CA VAL A 60 16.63 0.94 -4.00
C VAL A 60 16.12 -0.18 -3.09
N GLY A 61 15.62 0.22 -1.91
CA GLY A 61 14.87 -0.65 -1.01
C GLY A 61 13.39 -0.62 -1.36
N LEU A 62 12.73 -1.78 -1.39
CA LEU A 62 11.35 -1.88 -1.84
C LEU A 62 10.52 -2.75 -0.90
N TYR A 63 9.43 -2.17 -0.41
CA TYR A 63 8.57 -2.75 0.62
C TYR A 63 7.13 -2.81 0.13
N LYS A 64 6.52 -3.99 0.22
CA LYS A 64 5.11 -4.22 -0.05
C LYS A 64 4.47 -4.98 1.10
N LYS A 65 3.35 -4.46 1.62
CA LYS A 65 2.57 -5.11 2.68
C LYS A 65 1.20 -5.51 2.15
N GLY A 66 1.07 -6.75 1.67
CA GLY A 66 -0.17 -7.24 1.04
C GLY A 66 -0.59 -6.38 -0.15
N PHE A 67 -1.88 -6.07 -0.25
CA PHE A 67 -2.48 -5.26 -1.31
C PHE A 67 -2.35 -3.73 -1.10
N ARG A 68 -1.41 -3.28 -0.26
CA ARG A 68 -1.16 -1.85 -0.06
C ARG A 68 -0.21 -1.32 -1.13
N ASN A 69 -0.22 0.01 -1.26
CA ASN A 69 0.77 0.76 -2.02
C ASN A 69 2.18 0.31 -1.67
N TRP A 70 3.04 0.27 -2.67
CA TRP A 70 4.47 0.10 -2.51
C TRP A 70 5.05 1.28 -1.76
N LYS A 71 5.96 0.99 -0.85
CA LYS A 71 6.87 1.97 -0.25
C LYS A 71 8.25 1.69 -0.81
N VAL A 72 8.80 2.65 -1.52
CA VAL A 72 10.13 2.58 -2.13
C VAL A 72 11.04 3.54 -1.39
N ILE A 73 12.22 3.08 -1.00
CA ILE A 73 13.27 3.88 -0.37
C ILE A 73 14.44 3.96 -1.35
N LEU A 74 14.82 5.17 -1.74
CA LEU A 74 15.91 5.41 -2.68
C LEU A 74 17.07 6.07 -1.92
N TYR A 75 18.24 5.44 -1.93
CA TYR A 75 19.41 5.93 -1.21
C TYR A 75 20.29 6.77 -2.14
N GLY A 76 20.16 8.10 -2.02
CA GLY A 76 21.02 9.07 -2.71
C GLY A 76 22.32 9.34 -1.97
N LYS A 77 23.12 10.29 -2.46
CA LYS A 77 24.46 10.57 -1.89
C LYS A 77 24.42 11.26 -0.53
N GLN A 78 23.52 12.23 -0.36
CA GLN A 78 23.44 13.09 0.84
C GLN A 78 22.12 12.94 1.61
N ALA A 79 21.14 12.26 1.00
CA ALA A 79 19.81 12.08 1.52
C ALA A 79 19.25 10.74 1.02
N TYR A 80 18.24 10.24 1.71
CA TYR A 80 17.39 9.18 1.18
C TYR A 80 15.99 9.72 0.91
N TYR A 81 15.27 9.01 0.05
CA TYR A 81 13.95 9.42 -0.40
C TYR A 81 12.96 8.30 -0.18
N GLN A 82 11.72 8.67 0.11
CA GLN A 82 10.62 7.73 0.22
C GLN A 82 9.58 8.05 -0.84
N VAL A 83 9.20 7.06 -1.64
CA VAL A 83 8.17 7.18 -2.66
C VAL A 83 7.08 6.17 -2.37
N PHE A 84 5.84 6.63 -2.33
CA PHE A 84 4.67 5.75 -2.27
C PHE A 84 4.09 5.57 -3.66
N VAL A 85 3.97 4.33 -4.10
CA VAL A 85 3.48 3.98 -5.45
C VAL A 85 2.28 3.06 -5.32
N THR A 86 1.20 3.34 -6.04
CA THR A 86 0.04 2.44 -6.09
C THR A 86 0.37 1.11 -6.78
N GLU A 87 -0.50 0.11 -6.66
CA GLU A 87 -0.28 -1.18 -7.33
C GLU A 87 -0.25 -1.07 -8.85
N ASP A 88 -0.93 -0.09 -9.43
CA ASP A 88 -0.91 0.24 -10.87
C ASP A 88 0.22 1.18 -11.29
N GLY A 89 1.20 1.42 -10.40
CA GLY A 89 2.44 2.11 -10.74
C GLY A 89 2.37 3.64 -10.66
N LYS A 90 1.27 4.23 -10.20
CA LYS A 90 1.13 5.69 -10.05
C LYS A 90 1.82 6.17 -8.78
N ILE A 91 2.54 7.29 -8.88
CA ILE A 91 3.14 7.95 -7.73
C ILE A 91 2.05 8.63 -6.90
N VAL A 92 1.97 8.28 -5.62
CA VAL A 92 1.07 8.92 -4.64
C VAL A 92 1.76 10.10 -3.97
N SER A 93 3.00 9.90 -3.51
CA SER A 93 3.81 10.95 -2.90
C SER A 93 5.30 10.57 -2.90
N SER A 94 6.13 11.59 -2.72
CA SER A 94 7.59 11.50 -2.71
C SER A 94 8.17 12.51 -1.70
N GLU A 95 8.99 12.04 -0.78
CA GLU A 95 9.55 12.81 0.35
C GLU A 95 11.07 12.62 0.44
N ARG A 96 11.79 13.67 0.87
CA ARG A 96 13.25 13.67 1.09
C ARG A 96 13.55 13.65 2.58
N PHE A 97 14.56 12.87 2.96
CA PHE A 97 15.05 12.75 4.33
C PHE A 97 16.57 12.84 4.36
N GLU A 98 17.11 13.53 5.36
CA GLU A 98 18.56 13.60 5.56
C GLU A 98 19.06 12.34 6.25
N TYR A 99 20.28 11.93 5.90
CA TYR A 99 20.99 10.94 6.70
C TYR A 99 21.31 11.54 8.08
N LYS A 100 21.22 10.71 9.13
CA LYS A 100 21.65 11.09 10.48
C LYS A 100 23.17 11.04 10.60
#